data_AF-A0A5J4DRK3-F1
#
_entry.id   AF-A0A5J4DRK3-F1
#
_cell.length_a   1.000
_cell.length_b   1.000
_cell.length_c   1.000
_cell.angle_alpha   90.00
_cell.angle_beta   90.00
_cell.angle_gamma   90.00
#
_symmetry.space_group_name_H-M   'P 1'
#
loop_
_entity.id
_entity.type
_entity.pdbx_description
1 polymer ?
#
loop_
_entity_poly.entity_id
_entity_poly.type
_entity_poly.pdbx_seq_one_letter_code
_entity_poly.pdbx_strand_id
1 'polypeptide(L)' 'MGDLTVLDKINAATIVVVIGAGLLLISLLADVIGVGDDPGFGTQQKMGSAAGLLILVTGIYFTRKSD' A
#
# COMPACT_ATOMS: atom_id res chain seq x y z
N MET A 1 -22.96 -20.19 4.49
CA MET A 1 -22.89 -19.50 3.19
C MET A 1 -22.23 -18.15 3.49
N GLY A 2 -20.91 -18.07 3.33
CA GLY A 2 -20.18 -16.83 3.63
C GLY A 2 -20.68 -15.72 2.72
N ASP A 3 -20.79 -14.51 3.27
CA ASP A 3 -21.29 -13.33 2.57
C ASP A 3 -20.38 -12.99 1.36
N LEU A 4 -20.71 -13.57 0.20
CA LEU A 4 -20.02 -13.36 -1.08
C LEU A 4 -20.16 -11.91 -1.56
N THR A 5 -21.02 -11.09 -0.95
CA THR A 5 -21.20 -9.67 -1.29
C THR A 5 -19.97 -8.83 -0.99
N VAL A 6 -19.10 -9.27 -0.07
CA VAL A 6 -17.82 -8.60 0.21
C VAL A 6 -16.89 -8.72 -0.99
N LEU A 7 -16.83 -9.89 -1.63
CA LEU A 7 -15.99 -10.15 -2.81
C LEU A 7 -16.51 -9.45 -4.07
N ASP A 8 -17.83 -9.36 -4.24
CA ASP A 8 -18.46 -8.64 -5.36
C ASP A 8 -18.29 -7.12 -5.27
N LYS A 9 -18.06 -6.57 -4.07
CA LYS A 9 -17.82 -5.13 -3.84
C LYS A 9 -16.36 -4.71 -3.96
N ILE A 10 -15.42 -5.65 -4.05
CA ILE A 10 -13.99 -5.31 -4.19
C ILE A 10 -13.75 -4.88 -5.64
N ASN A 11 -13.95 -3.60 -5.92
CA ASN A 11 -13.56 -3.00 -7.20
C ASN A 11 -12.02 -2.89 -7.29
N ALA A 12 -11.49 -2.83 -8.52
CA ALA A 12 -10.05 -2.74 -8.76
C ALA A 12 -9.39 -1.57 -8.01
N ALA A 13 -10.12 -0.47 -7.80
CA ALA A 13 -9.65 0.67 -7.02
C ALA A 13 -9.40 0.32 -5.54
N THR A 14 -10.31 -0.42 -4.91
CA THR A 14 -10.16 -0.92 -3.54
C THR A 14 -8.95 -1.84 -3.41
N ILE A 15 -8.71 -2.72 -4.39
CA ILE A 15 -7.52 -3.59 -4.42
C ILE A 15 -6.24 -2.75 -4.44
N VAL A 16 -6.18 -1.73 -5.30
CA VAL A 16 -5.02 -0.84 -5.41
C VAL A 16 -4.77 -0.06 -4.13
N VAL A 17 -5.82 0.40 -3.44
CA VAL A 17 -5.70 1.07 -2.13
C VAL A 17 -5.11 0.12 -1.09
N VAL A 18 -5.62 -1.11 -0.99
CA VAL A 18 -5.15 -2.10 -0.02
C VAL A 18 -3.68 -2.47 -0.28
N ILE A 19 -3.30 -2.70 -1.54
CA ILE A 19 -1.91 -2.99 -1.93
C ILE A 19 -0.99 -1.81 -1.61
N GLY A 20 -1.39 -0.57 -1.94
CA GLY A 20 -0.61 0.63 -1.67
C GLY A 20 -0.39 0.86 -0.17
N ALA A 21 -1.43 0.67 0.64
CA ALA A 21 -1.36 0.75 2.09
C ALA A 21 -0.41 -0.31 2.67
N GLY A 22 -0.52 -1.55 2.20
CA GLY A 22 0.36 -2.65 2.62
C GLY A 22 1.83 -2.38 2.29
N LEU A 23 2.13 -1.92 1.08
CA LEU A 23 3.50 -1.59 0.66
C LEU A 23 4.12 -0.44 1.47
N LEU A 24 3.32 0.58 1.80
CA LEU A 24 3.74 1.67 2.68
C LEU A 24 4.09 1.17 4.08
N LEU A 25 3.21 0.36 4.66
CA LEU A 25 3.42 -0.21 5.99
C LEU A 25 4.65 -1.11 6.03
N ILE A 26 4.83 -1.99 5.04
CA ILE A 26 6.01 -2.86 4.96
C ILE A 26 7.29 -2.03 4.80
N SER A 27 7.27 -0.97 3.98
CA SER A 27 8.44 -0.10 3.81
C SER A 27 8.80 0.66 5.09
N LEU A 28 7.82 1.13 5.85
CA LEU A 28 8.04 1.79 7.13
C LEU A 28 8.49 0.80 8.21
N LEU A 29 7.97 -0.42 8.19
CA LEU A 29 8.37 -1.48 9.13
C LEU A 29 9.71 -2.13 8.78
N ALA A 30 10.23 -1.94 7.57
CA ALA A 30 11.56 -2.44 7.19
C ALA A 30 12.67 -1.90 8.11
N ASP A 31 12.51 -0.68 8.64
CA ASP A 31 13.40 -0.08 9.64
C ASP A 31 13.35 -0.84 10.97
N VAL A 32 12.14 -1.24 11.41
CA VAL A 32 11.94 -1.97 12.68
C VAL A 32 12.45 -3.40 12.59
N ILE A 33 12.36 -4.01 11.40
CA ILE A 33 12.77 -5.41 11.15
C ILE A 33 14.29 -5.49 10.82
N GLY A 34 14.98 -4.35 10.70
CA GLY A 34 16.43 -4.33 10.45
C GLY A 34 16.81 -4.79 9.05
N VAL A 35 15.93 -4.62 8.07
CA VAL A 35 16.21 -4.98 6.67
C VAL A 35 16.94 -3.81 6.00
N GLY A 36 18.26 -3.91 5.93
CA GLY A 36 19.15 -2.87 5.39
C GLY A 36 19.99 -2.24 6.49
N ASP A 37 21.12 -2.88 6.80
CA ASP A 37 22.09 -2.49 7.84
C ASP A 37 22.92 -1.27 7.42
N ASP A 38 22.25 -0.13 7.25
CA ASP A 38 22.86 1.19 7.09
C ASP A 38 22.20 2.16 8.09
N PRO A 39 22.95 2.92 8.90
CA PRO A 39 22.36 3.80 9.90
C PRO A 39 21.53 4.92 9.25
N GLY A 40 20.21 4.86 9.42
CA GLY A 40 19.24 5.89 9.00
C GLY A 40 18.20 5.40 7.98
N PHE A 41 17.35 6.32 7.49
CA PHE A 41 16.31 5.99 6.51
C PHE A 41 16.94 5.66 5.14
N GLY A 42 17.14 4.36 4.91
CA GLY A 42 17.90 3.83 3.78
C GLY A 42 17.28 4.18 2.42
N THR A 43 18.09 4.24 1.37
CA THR A 43 17.63 4.53 0.00
C THR A 43 16.52 3.57 -0.45
N GLN A 44 16.57 2.31 0.00
CA GLN A 44 15.57 1.30 -0.31
C GLN A 44 14.21 1.59 0.33
N GLN A 45 14.18 2.05 1.59
CA GLN A 45 12.95 2.45 2.26
C GLN A 45 12.36 3.74 1.70
N LYS A 46 13.21 4.70 1.29
CA LYS A 46 12.75 5.91 0.59
C LYS A 46 12.00 5.54 -0.69
N MET A 47 12.56 4.66 -1.50
CA MET A 47 11.91 4.21 -2.74
C MET A 47 10.67 3.36 -2.47
N GLY A 48 10.72 2.44 -1.52
CA GLY A 48 9.56 1.61 -1.15
C GLY A 48 8.40 2.45 -0.60
N SER A 49 8.68 3.40 0.28
CA SER A 49 7.68 4.32 0.84
C SER A 49 7.11 5.24 -0.23
N ALA A 50 7.94 5.78 -1.13
CA ALA A 50 7.49 6.60 -2.25
C ALA A 50 6.61 5.80 -3.23
N ALA A 51 7.00 4.57 -3.57
CA ALA A 51 6.21 3.69 -4.44
C ALA A 51 4.87 3.33 -3.80
N GLY A 52 4.86 2.94 -2.52
CA GLY A 52 3.63 2.64 -1.77
C GLY A 52 2.70 3.86 -1.69
N LEU A 53 3.25 5.06 -1.47
CA LEU A 53 2.49 6.31 -1.43
C LEU A 53 1.86 6.63 -2.79
N LEU A 54 2.59 6.47 -3.89
CA LEU A 54 2.06 6.69 -5.24
C LEU A 54 0.92 5.73 -5.57
N ILE A 55 1.07 4.45 -5.21
CA ILE A 55 0.03 3.43 -5.41
C ILE A 55 -1.20 3.75 -4.57
N LEU A 56 -1.02 4.10 -3.29
CA LEU A 56 -2.10 4.48 -2.38
C LEU A 56 -2.89 5.68 -2.92
N VAL A 57 -2.20 6.77 -3.29
CA VAL A 57 -2.82 7.99 -3.81
C VAL A 57 -3.57 7.71 -5.11
N THR A 58 -2.99 6.92 -6.01
CA THR A 58 -3.63 6.52 -7.26
C THR A 58 -4.90 5.71 -6.99
N GLY A 59 -4.84 4.73 -6.08
CA GLY A 59 -6.01 3.94 -5.67
C GLY A 59 -7.13 4.79 -5.08
N ILE A 60 -6.80 5.74 -4.18
CA ILE A 60 -7.78 6.67 -3.59
C ILE A 60 -8.41 7.55 -4.67
N TYR A 61 -7.62 8.07 -5.59
CA TYR A 61 -8.10 8.90 -6.69
C TYR A 61 -9.10 8.14 -7.59
N PHE A 62 -8.78 6.90 -7.96
CA PHE A 62 -9.69 6.07 -8.75
C PHE A 62 -10.93 5.64 -7.97
N THR A 63 -10.80 5.35 -6.66
CA THR A 63 -11.94 5.00 -5.80
C THR A 63 -12.92 6.17 -5.72
N ARG A 64 -12.43 7.39 -5.48
CA ARG A 64 -13.25 8.62 -5.45
C ARG A 64 -13.92 8.97 -6.77
N LYS A 65 -13.37 8.53 -7.90
CA LYS A 65 -13.96 8.72 -9.22
C LYS A 65 -15.02 7.65 -9.56
N SER A 66 -15.02 6.53 -8.82
CA SER A 66 -15.92 5.40 -9.05
C SER A 66 -17.19 5.48 -8.20
N ASP A 67 -17.25 6.42 -7.25
CA ASP A 67 -18.47 6.90 -6.56
C ASP A 67 -19.10 8.07 -7.33
#